data_AF-A0A5E4EYW9-F1
#
_entry.id   AF-A0A5E4EYW9-F1
#
_cell.length_a   1.000
_cell.length_b   1.000
_cell.length_c   1.000
_cell.angle_alpha   90.00
_cell.angle_beta   90.00
_cell.angle_gamma   90.00
#
_symmetry.space_group_name_H-M   'P 1'
#
loop_
_entity.id
_entity.type
_entity.pdbx_description
1 polymer ?
#
loop_
_entity_poly.entity_id
_entity_poly.type
_entity_poly.pdbx_seq_one_letter_code
_entity_poly.pdbx_strand_id
1 'polypeptide(L)'
;MLMTVMSSSTSSSAVASTAATNVVFEIGKYKVVLQRAEPETTCSTKSSNIPVPPPKPLLIGMPCEAGEFPLLLLLHGYLLSNSFYSQLIQHIASHGFIVVAPQLYTIAGPDTTGEIKSTAAITNWLSEGLQFLLPPHVQANLSKLALAGHSRGGKVSFALALGKEGNTDRKFSALIGVDPVDGMDKGKQTPPPVLTYVPHSFDLDMAVMVIGSGLGEVKRNPLFPPCAPKGVNHEDFFNECQKPACYFVAKECGHLDMLDDETKGIRGKSTYCVCKNGKSREPMRKFVGGVVVAFLQAYLEGDSSHLMAIRDGLDETLPVELQIVKFNL
;
A
#
# COMPACT_ATOMS: atom_id res chain seq x y z
N MET A 1 -52.40 48.03 3.09
CA MET A 1 -51.01 47.81 3.55
C MET A 1 -51.04 46.53 4.38
N LEU A 2 -50.80 45.38 3.73
CA LEU A 2 -49.57 44.56 3.89
C LEU A 2 -49.40 44.06 5.34
N MET A 3 -49.28 42.79 5.69
CA MET A 3 -48.83 41.59 4.96
C MET A 3 -49.36 40.34 5.67
N THR A 4 -49.85 39.37 4.89
CA THR A 4 -50.10 37.99 5.32
C THR A 4 -48.77 37.24 5.30
N VAL A 5 -48.30 36.74 6.45
CA VAL A 5 -47.10 35.89 6.53
C VAL A 5 -47.53 34.44 6.31
N MET A 6 -47.34 33.94 5.09
CA MET A 6 -47.41 32.50 4.80
C MET A 6 -46.15 31.83 5.33
N SER A 7 -46.33 30.89 6.25
CA SER A 7 -45.26 30.01 6.73
C SER A 7 -45.22 28.77 5.84
N SER A 8 -44.29 28.74 4.88
CA SER A 8 -44.08 27.58 4.00
C SER A 8 -43.21 26.53 4.71
N SER A 9 -43.83 25.46 5.19
CA SER A 9 -43.12 24.26 5.64
C SER A 9 -42.66 23.44 4.42
N THR A 10 -41.44 23.68 3.96
CA THR A 10 -40.79 22.81 2.97
C THR A 10 -40.15 21.63 3.68
N SER A 11 -40.82 20.47 3.67
CA SER A 11 -40.19 19.19 3.97
C SER A 11 -39.19 18.87 2.85
N SER A 12 -37.91 19.16 3.08
CA SER A 12 -36.87 18.65 2.20
C SER A 12 -36.68 17.17 2.52
N SER A 13 -37.31 16.31 1.72
CA SER A 13 -36.99 14.89 1.65
C SER A 13 -35.50 14.76 1.33
N ALA A 14 -34.71 14.32 2.31
CA ALA A 14 -33.33 13.91 2.10
C ALA A 14 -33.35 12.72 1.14
N VAL A 15 -33.06 12.99 -0.13
CA VAL A 15 -32.72 11.95 -1.10
C VAL A 15 -31.37 11.40 -0.64
N ALA A 16 -31.41 10.24 0.00
CA ALA A 16 -30.21 9.46 0.27
C ALA A 16 -29.49 9.21 -1.06
N SER A 17 -28.26 9.71 -1.21
CA SER A 17 -27.44 9.46 -2.39
C SER A 17 -26.90 8.04 -2.33
N THR A 18 -27.70 7.07 -2.76
CA THR A 18 -27.32 5.66 -2.97
C THR A 18 -26.48 5.51 -4.26
N ALA A 19 -25.32 6.17 -4.35
CA ALA A 19 -24.50 6.15 -5.56
C ALA A 19 -22.97 6.23 -5.35
N ALA A 20 -22.44 5.74 -4.22
CA ALA A 20 -21.01 5.90 -3.88
C ALA A 20 -20.28 4.61 -3.45
N THR A 21 -20.74 3.42 -3.82
CA THR A 21 -20.06 2.18 -3.40
C THR A 21 -18.83 1.85 -4.27
N ASN A 22 -18.90 2.10 -5.58
CA ASN A 22 -17.89 1.58 -6.52
C ASN A 22 -16.70 2.53 -6.76
N VAL A 23 -16.68 3.70 -6.12
CA VAL A 23 -15.76 4.80 -6.49
C VAL A 23 -14.31 4.42 -6.23
N VAL A 24 -14.03 3.70 -5.13
CA VAL A 24 -12.64 3.43 -4.71
C VAL A 24 -11.94 2.37 -5.57
N PHE A 25 -12.68 1.47 -6.24
CA PHE A 25 -12.10 0.40 -7.06
C PHE A 25 -11.77 0.80 -8.51
N GLU A 26 -12.14 2.01 -8.90
CA GLU A 26 -11.77 2.60 -10.19
C GLU A 26 -10.78 3.75 -10.00
N ILE A 27 -10.25 4.28 -11.12
CA ILE A 27 -9.40 5.47 -11.09
C ILE A 27 -10.21 6.64 -10.52
N GLY A 28 -9.62 7.32 -9.54
CA GLY A 28 -10.22 8.46 -8.85
C GLY A 28 -10.21 9.75 -9.66
N LYS A 29 -10.69 10.82 -9.04
CA LYS A 29 -10.96 12.10 -9.70
C LYS A 29 -9.71 12.92 -10.06
N TYR A 30 -8.57 12.67 -9.43
CA TYR A 30 -7.36 13.45 -9.64
C TYR A 30 -6.56 12.93 -10.84
N LYS A 31 -6.08 13.84 -11.69
CA LYS A 31 -5.10 13.48 -12.70
C LYS A 31 -3.76 13.21 -12.02
N VAL A 32 -3.09 12.12 -12.39
CA VAL A 32 -1.83 11.71 -11.77
C VAL A 32 -0.63 11.96 -12.68
N VAL A 33 0.47 12.40 -12.07
CA VAL A 33 1.82 12.37 -12.67
C VAL A 33 2.65 11.31 -11.96
N LEU A 34 3.37 10.50 -12.75
CA LEU A 34 4.41 9.61 -12.27
C LEU A 34 5.78 10.23 -12.55
N GLN A 35 6.55 10.49 -11.49
CA GLN A 35 7.86 11.10 -11.57
C GLN A 35 8.93 10.15 -11.02
N ARG A 36 10.07 10.05 -11.71
CA ARG A 36 11.25 9.38 -11.17
C ARG A 36 12.19 10.41 -10.55
N ALA A 37 12.79 10.06 -9.43
CA ALA A 37 13.85 10.85 -8.81
C ALA A 37 15.02 9.92 -8.48
N GLU A 38 16.23 10.35 -8.84
CA GLU A 38 17.45 9.58 -8.62
C GLU A 38 18.22 10.17 -7.43
N PRO A 39 18.98 9.34 -6.69
CA PRO A 39 19.90 9.83 -5.68
C PRO A 39 21.02 10.64 -6.33
N GLU A 40 21.77 11.40 -5.51
CA GLU A 40 22.97 12.06 -5.99
C GLU A 40 23.99 11.03 -6.48
N THR A 41 24.45 11.16 -7.72
CA THR A 41 25.53 10.33 -8.25
C THR A 41 26.78 11.18 -8.43
N THR A 42 27.91 10.67 -7.94
CA THR A 42 29.23 11.35 -8.02
C THR A 42 29.77 11.53 -9.45
N CYS A 43 29.08 11.00 -10.47
CA CYS A 43 29.62 10.88 -11.84
C CYS A 43 28.75 11.49 -12.95
N SER A 44 27.64 12.18 -12.65
CA SER A 44 26.72 12.69 -13.68
C SER A 44 26.81 14.20 -13.82
N THR A 45 27.45 14.68 -14.89
CA THR A 45 27.58 16.12 -15.24
C THR A 45 26.30 16.75 -15.81
N LYS A 46 25.17 16.04 -15.80
CA LYS A 46 23.85 16.53 -16.24
C LYS A 46 22.72 15.82 -15.50
N SER A 47 22.28 16.37 -14.37
CA SER A 47 20.93 16.11 -13.84
C SER A 47 20.59 17.19 -12.81
N SER A 48 19.32 17.58 -12.75
CA SER A 48 18.73 18.55 -11.82
C SER A 48 19.39 18.58 -10.43
N ASN A 49 19.95 19.72 -10.03
CA ASN A 49 20.42 19.99 -8.68
C ASN A 49 19.22 20.03 -7.71
N ILE A 50 18.69 18.86 -7.33
CA ILE A 50 17.71 18.75 -6.25
C ILE A 50 18.46 19.08 -4.96
N PRO A 51 18.07 20.13 -4.20
CA PRO A 51 18.84 20.58 -3.05
C PRO A 51 19.09 19.51 -1.99
N VAL A 52 18.12 18.61 -1.80
CA VAL A 52 18.22 17.47 -0.87
C VAL A 52 17.82 16.19 -1.62
N PRO A 53 18.77 15.50 -2.26
CA PRO A 53 18.49 14.32 -3.09
C PRO A 53 18.00 13.14 -2.24
N PRO A 54 17.14 12.26 -2.80
CA PRO A 54 16.60 11.13 -2.06
C PRO A 54 17.67 10.07 -1.75
N PRO A 55 17.57 9.33 -0.61
CA PRO A 55 18.53 8.27 -0.26
C PRO A 55 18.56 7.08 -1.23
N LYS A 56 17.49 6.90 -2.01
CA LYS A 56 17.31 5.82 -3.00
C LYS A 56 16.57 6.36 -4.22
N PRO A 57 16.67 5.69 -5.39
CA PRO A 57 15.80 6.01 -6.51
C PRO A 57 14.33 5.86 -6.11
N LEU A 58 13.50 6.83 -6.49
CA LEU A 58 12.08 6.87 -6.18
C LEU A 58 11.24 6.85 -7.46
N LEU A 59 10.08 6.21 -7.39
CA LEU A 59 8.95 6.45 -8.27
C LEU A 59 7.86 7.12 -7.44
N ILE A 60 7.42 8.30 -7.83
CA ILE A 60 6.45 9.10 -7.08
C ILE A 60 5.20 9.27 -7.94
N GLY A 61 4.05 8.86 -7.42
CA GLY A 61 2.74 9.20 -7.96
C GLY A 61 2.13 10.35 -7.17
N MET A 62 1.68 11.39 -7.85
CA MET A 62 1.10 12.56 -7.20
C MET A 62 -0.05 13.18 -8.02
N PRO A 63 -1.04 13.80 -7.37
CA PRO A 63 -2.07 14.60 -8.04
C PRO A 63 -1.47 15.79 -8.80
N CYS A 64 -2.12 16.20 -9.89
CA CYS A 64 -1.75 17.40 -10.65
C CYS A 64 -2.32 18.67 -10.04
N GLU A 65 -3.46 18.54 -9.38
CA GLU A 65 -4.28 19.62 -8.85
C GLU A 65 -3.68 20.16 -7.55
N ALA A 66 -3.92 21.44 -7.29
CA ALA A 66 -3.48 22.09 -6.05
C ALA A 66 -4.16 21.48 -4.83
N GLY A 67 -3.38 21.28 -3.76
CA GLY A 67 -3.89 20.72 -2.53
C GLY A 67 -2.78 20.26 -1.59
N GLU A 68 -3.21 19.96 -0.38
CA GLU A 68 -2.41 19.23 0.61
C GLU A 68 -2.92 17.79 0.65
N PHE A 69 -2.02 16.81 0.50
CA PHE A 69 -2.39 15.41 0.33
C PHE A 69 -1.69 14.51 1.36
N PRO A 70 -2.37 13.50 1.93
CA PRO A 70 -1.73 12.46 2.73
C PRO A 70 -0.70 11.67 1.91
N LEU A 71 0.25 11.03 2.59
CA LEU A 71 1.35 10.31 1.95
C LEU A 71 1.34 8.81 2.25
N LEU A 72 1.57 8.00 1.23
CA LEU A 72 1.82 6.56 1.33
C LEU A 72 3.24 6.22 0.87
N LEU A 73 4.05 5.61 1.73
CA LEU A 73 5.31 4.98 1.34
C LEU A 73 5.05 3.52 0.96
N LEU A 74 5.25 3.14 -0.31
CA LEU A 74 4.93 1.80 -0.84
C LEU A 74 6.20 1.00 -1.20
N LEU A 75 6.42 -0.11 -0.51
CA LEU A 75 7.62 -0.94 -0.65
C LEU A 75 7.39 -2.16 -1.56
N HIS A 76 8.28 -2.36 -2.53
CA HIS A 76 8.21 -3.49 -3.45
C HIS A 76 8.62 -4.83 -2.81
N GLY A 77 8.15 -5.94 -3.38
CA GLY A 77 8.56 -7.30 -2.99
C GLY A 77 9.97 -7.74 -3.45
N TYR A 78 10.31 -8.99 -3.14
CA TYR A 78 11.64 -9.57 -3.39
C TYR A 78 12.01 -9.60 -4.88
N LEU A 79 13.17 -9.02 -5.23
CA LEU A 79 13.68 -8.92 -6.62
C LEU A 79 12.74 -8.20 -7.62
N LEU A 80 11.72 -7.50 -7.12
CA LEU A 80 10.81 -6.69 -7.94
C LEU A 80 11.35 -5.26 -8.10
N SER A 81 10.80 -4.55 -9.09
CA SER A 81 11.07 -3.12 -9.30
C SER A 81 9.89 -2.30 -8.80
N ASN A 82 10.14 -1.12 -8.23
CA ASN A 82 9.08 -0.18 -7.86
C ASN A 82 8.17 0.18 -9.06
N SER A 83 8.74 0.23 -10.26
CA SER A 83 8.03 0.47 -11.52
C SER A 83 7.07 -0.65 -11.94
N PHE A 84 7.06 -1.81 -11.28
CA PHE A 84 6.07 -2.87 -11.51
C PHE A 84 4.76 -2.63 -10.77
N TYR A 85 4.66 -1.55 -10.00
CA TYR A 85 3.46 -1.13 -9.26
C TYR A 85 2.89 0.17 -9.83
N SER A 86 3.28 0.58 -11.03
CA SER A 86 2.95 1.92 -11.54
C SER A 86 1.45 2.15 -11.71
N GLN A 87 0.69 1.13 -12.12
CA GLN A 87 -0.76 1.19 -12.22
C GLN A 87 -1.42 1.24 -10.83
N LEU A 88 -0.87 0.53 -9.83
CA LEU A 88 -1.35 0.60 -8.45
C LEU A 88 -1.07 1.97 -7.81
N ILE A 89 0.14 2.49 -8.03
CA ILE A 89 0.55 3.83 -7.60
C ILE A 89 -0.37 4.88 -8.23
N GLN A 90 -0.65 4.76 -9.53
CA GLN A 90 -1.58 5.65 -10.23
C GLN A 90 -2.99 5.57 -9.67
N HIS A 91 -3.50 4.36 -9.39
CA HIS A 91 -4.81 4.16 -8.77
C HIS A 91 -4.88 4.93 -7.46
N ILE A 92 -3.99 4.66 -6.51
CA ILE A 92 -4.01 5.29 -5.19
C ILE A 92 -3.86 6.81 -5.31
N ALA A 93 -2.90 7.29 -6.12
CA ALA A 93 -2.67 8.72 -6.27
C ALA A 93 -3.87 9.47 -6.90
N SER A 94 -4.63 8.81 -7.78
CA SER A 94 -5.83 9.40 -8.40
C SER A 94 -6.97 9.66 -7.41
N HIS A 95 -6.88 9.09 -6.19
CA HIS A 95 -7.81 9.34 -5.09
C HIS A 95 -7.36 10.44 -4.13
N GLY A 96 -6.27 11.16 -4.44
CA GLY A 96 -5.81 12.29 -3.63
C GLY A 96 -4.73 11.92 -2.61
N PHE A 97 -3.83 11.02 -2.98
CA PHE A 97 -2.68 10.63 -2.16
C PHE A 97 -1.37 10.88 -2.91
N ILE A 98 -0.32 11.25 -2.19
CA ILE A 98 1.04 11.17 -2.72
C ILE A 98 1.58 9.79 -2.39
N VAL A 99 2.03 9.05 -3.40
CA VAL A 99 2.59 7.71 -3.22
C VAL A 99 4.08 7.75 -3.57
N VAL A 100 4.93 7.50 -2.58
CA VAL A 100 6.39 7.40 -2.77
C VAL A 100 6.75 5.92 -2.78
N ALA A 101 7.35 5.44 -3.87
CA ALA A 101 7.77 4.05 -4.02
C ALA A 101 9.28 3.94 -4.27
N PRO A 102 10.10 3.68 -3.24
CA PRO A 102 11.54 3.56 -3.40
C PRO A 102 11.96 2.26 -4.10
N GLN A 103 13.05 2.31 -4.86
CA GLN A 103 13.79 1.13 -5.29
C GLN A 103 14.84 0.81 -4.20
N LEU A 104 14.51 -0.10 -3.29
CA LEU A 104 15.31 -0.36 -2.09
C LEU A 104 16.66 -1.01 -2.41
N TYR A 105 16.68 -1.85 -3.45
CA TYR A 105 17.86 -2.56 -3.92
C TYR A 105 17.77 -2.88 -5.41
N THR A 106 18.93 -3.15 -6.04
CA THR A 106 19.01 -3.80 -7.35
C THR A 106 19.26 -5.29 -7.21
N ILE A 107 20.03 -5.73 -6.21
CA ILE A 107 20.30 -7.13 -5.89
C ILE A 107 19.99 -7.32 -4.40
N ALA A 108 19.38 -8.44 -4.04
CA ALA A 108 19.02 -8.72 -2.65
C ALA A 108 19.49 -10.12 -2.23
N GLY A 109 20.02 -10.22 -1.02
CA GLY A 109 20.18 -11.47 -0.28
C GLY A 109 18.96 -11.75 0.60
N PRO A 110 18.98 -12.78 1.48
CA PRO A 110 17.85 -13.10 2.34
C PRO A 110 17.59 -12.06 3.45
N ASP A 111 18.63 -11.40 3.95
CA ASP A 111 18.55 -10.40 5.02
C ASP A 111 17.88 -9.09 4.56
N THR A 112 16.94 -8.57 5.36
CA THR A 112 16.14 -7.36 5.09
C THR A 112 16.56 -6.11 5.86
N THR A 113 17.61 -6.19 6.69
CA THR A 113 18.12 -5.09 7.52
C THR A 113 18.47 -3.86 6.69
N GLY A 114 19.07 -4.06 5.51
CA GLY A 114 19.43 -2.97 4.61
C GLY A 114 18.21 -2.22 4.08
N GLU A 115 17.13 -2.93 3.77
CA GLU A 115 15.86 -2.34 3.35
C GLU A 115 15.16 -1.60 4.47
N ILE A 116 15.16 -2.14 5.69
CA ILE A 116 14.56 -1.49 6.85
C ILE A 116 15.28 -0.15 7.12
N LYS A 117 16.62 -0.16 7.14
CA LYS A 117 17.45 1.06 7.30
C LYS A 117 17.23 2.06 6.16
N SER A 118 17.14 1.57 4.92
CA SER A 118 16.86 2.43 3.77
C SER A 118 15.49 3.09 3.87
N THR A 119 14.47 2.32 4.27
CA THR A 119 13.09 2.81 4.45
C THR A 119 13.02 3.84 5.57
N ALA A 120 13.72 3.62 6.68
CA ALA A 120 13.86 4.59 7.76
C ALA A 120 14.51 5.91 7.27
N ALA A 121 15.62 5.81 6.54
CA ALA A 121 16.31 6.96 5.99
C ALA A 121 15.43 7.77 5.01
N ILE A 122 14.67 7.09 4.15
CA ILE A 122 13.72 7.74 3.23
C ILE A 122 12.61 8.44 4.03
N THR A 123 12.09 7.79 5.06
CA THR A 123 11.04 8.36 5.93
C THR A 123 11.51 9.66 6.58
N ASN A 124 12.73 9.69 7.12
CA ASN A 124 13.29 10.90 7.73
C ASN A 124 13.56 12.00 6.68
N TRP A 125 14.00 11.61 5.48
CA TRP A 125 14.24 12.51 4.37
C TRP A 125 12.97 13.23 3.85
N LEU A 126 11.76 12.66 4.03
CA LEU A 126 10.52 13.22 3.48
C LEU A 126 10.29 14.70 3.84
N SER A 127 10.59 15.12 5.08
CA SER A 127 10.36 16.51 5.51
C SER A 127 11.33 17.53 4.92
N GLU A 128 12.48 17.07 4.42
CA GLU A 128 13.55 17.95 3.93
C GLU A 128 13.62 17.94 2.41
N GLY A 129 13.38 16.79 1.78
CA GLY A 129 13.63 16.62 0.35
C GLY A 129 12.41 16.48 -0.54
N LEU A 130 11.28 15.96 -0.02
CA LEU A 130 10.15 15.59 -0.89
C LEU A 130 9.57 16.80 -1.63
N GLN A 131 9.43 17.95 -0.97
CA GLN A 131 8.82 19.14 -1.57
C GLN A 131 9.58 19.65 -2.81
N PHE A 132 10.89 19.44 -2.89
CA PHE A 132 11.69 19.80 -4.08
C PHE A 132 11.36 18.93 -5.30
N LEU A 133 10.68 17.81 -5.10
CA LEU A 133 10.23 16.92 -6.16
C LEU A 133 8.74 17.09 -6.49
N LEU A 134 8.00 17.84 -5.69
CA LEU A 134 6.57 18.10 -5.90
C LEU A 134 6.37 19.43 -6.64
N PRO A 135 5.31 19.56 -7.46
CA PRO A 135 4.88 20.86 -7.95
C PRO A 135 4.67 21.85 -6.79
N PRO A 136 4.96 23.16 -6.96
CA PRO A 136 4.86 24.14 -5.86
C PRO A 136 3.47 24.24 -5.21
N HIS A 137 2.42 23.90 -5.96
CA HIS A 137 1.03 23.92 -5.52
C HIS A 137 0.54 22.59 -4.90
N VAL A 138 1.40 21.57 -4.83
CA VAL A 138 1.13 20.27 -4.23
C VAL A 138 1.97 20.15 -2.96
N GLN A 139 1.32 19.93 -1.83
CA GLN A 139 1.97 19.80 -0.53
C GLN A 139 1.71 18.41 0.07
N ALA A 140 2.73 17.81 0.68
CA ALA A 140 2.58 16.54 1.40
C ALA A 140 2.25 16.79 2.88
N ASN A 141 1.14 16.24 3.35
CA ASN A 141 0.78 16.25 4.76
C ASN A 141 1.50 15.10 5.49
N LEU A 142 2.68 15.38 6.04
CA LEU A 142 3.49 14.37 6.74
C LEU A 142 2.94 13.98 8.13
N SER A 143 1.89 14.65 8.64
CA SER A 143 1.15 14.16 9.81
C SER A 143 0.18 13.03 9.47
N LYS A 144 -0.09 12.83 8.18
CA LYS A 144 -0.94 11.78 7.62
C LYS A 144 -0.10 10.85 6.74
N LEU A 145 0.85 10.16 7.39
CA LEU A 145 1.84 9.31 6.74
C LEU A 145 1.50 7.83 6.96
N ALA A 146 1.34 7.07 5.89
CA ALA A 146 1.13 5.63 5.94
C ALA A 146 2.32 4.86 5.35
N LEU A 147 2.51 3.64 5.83
CA LEU A 147 3.50 2.69 5.33
C LEU A 147 2.81 1.46 4.75
N ALA A 148 3.16 1.09 3.53
CA ALA A 148 2.68 -0.12 2.88
C ALA A 148 3.81 -0.90 2.25
N GLY A 149 3.64 -2.21 2.15
CA GLY A 149 4.56 -3.01 1.37
C GLY A 149 3.99 -4.33 0.92
N HIS A 150 4.48 -4.78 -0.23
CA HIS A 150 4.10 -6.06 -0.81
C HIS A 150 5.14 -7.15 -0.52
N SER A 151 4.71 -8.37 -0.12
CA SER A 151 5.59 -9.52 0.05
C SER A 151 6.70 -9.23 1.07
N ARG A 152 7.97 -9.35 0.68
CA ARG A 152 9.14 -8.89 1.45
C ARG A 152 9.04 -7.41 1.86
N GLY A 153 8.49 -6.55 1.01
CA GLY A 153 8.23 -5.14 1.36
C GLY A 153 7.20 -5.00 2.48
N GLY A 154 6.23 -5.91 2.56
CA GLY A 154 5.27 -5.99 3.66
C GLY A 154 5.98 -6.36 4.97
N LYS A 155 6.84 -7.38 4.94
CA LYS A 155 7.73 -7.72 6.09
C LYS A 155 8.57 -6.52 6.53
N VAL A 156 9.22 -5.82 5.59
CA VAL A 156 10.02 -4.62 5.90
C VAL A 156 9.15 -3.53 6.53
N SER A 157 7.91 -3.36 6.06
CA SER A 157 6.97 -2.38 6.60
C SER A 157 6.63 -2.68 8.07
N PHE A 158 6.25 -3.93 8.37
CA PHE A 158 6.00 -4.36 9.76
C PHE A 158 7.26 -4.28 10.62
N ALA A 159 8.41 -4.70 10.10
CA ALA A 159 9.67 -4.66 10.85
C ALA A 159 10.02 -3.23 11.29
N LEU A 160 9.92 -2.26 10.37
CA LEU A 160 10.17 -0.86 10.67
C LEU A 160 9.15 -0.30 11.66
N ALA A 161 7.86 -0.58 11.46
CA ALA A 161 6.80 -0.12 12.36
C ALA A 161 6.94 -0.67 13.79
N LEU A 162 7.49 -1.88 13.94
CA LEU A 162 7.83 -2.51 15.22
C LEU A 162 9.19 -2.07 15.79
N GLY A 163 9.85 -1.06 15.19
CA GLY A 163 11.13 -0.54 15.67
C GLY A 163 12.32 -1.50 15.50
N LYS A 164 12.24 -2.49 14.60
CA LYS A 164 13.36 -3.39 14.33
C LYS A 164 14.37 -2.70 13.43
N GLU A 165 15.66 -2.68 13.82
CA GLU A 165 16.80 -2.31 12.96
C GLU A 165 16.79 -0.91 12.31
N GLY A 166 15.85 -0.04 12.68
CA GLY A 166 15.76 1.33 12.17
C GLY A 166 14.85 2.20 13.03
N ASN A 167 15.19 3.49 13.13
CA ASN A 167 14.39 4.49 13.82
C ASN A 167 13.88 5.52 12.80
N THR A 168 12.63 5.92 12.94
CA THR A 168 12.05 7.03 12.20
C THR A 168 11.82 8.21 13.12
N ASP A 169 12.07 9.42 12.62
CA ASP A 169 11.78 10.67 13.34
C ASP A 169 10.28 11.04 13.25
N ARG A 170 9.51 10.20 12.55
CA ARG A 170 8.09 10.37 12.26
C ARG A 170 7.35 9.08 12.58
N LYS A 171 6.11 9.22 13.03
CA LYS A 171 5.18 8.11 13.24
C LYS A 171 4.37 7.86 11.99
N PHE A 172 4.05 6.59 11.75
CA PHE A 172 3.07 6.21 10.75
C PHE A 172 1.68 6.21 11.38
N SER A 173 0.70 6.78 10.70
CA SER A 173 -0.70 6.82 11.12
C SER A 173 -1.46 5.54 10.71
N ALA A 174 -0.91 4.78 9.76
CA ALA A 174 -1.50 3.54 9.25
C ALA A 174 -0.42 2.62 8.65
N LEU A 175 -0.61 1.30 8.78
CA LEU A 175 0.27 0.26 8.25
C LEU A 175 -0.49 -0.72 7.37
N ILE A 176 0.07 -1.07 6.20
CA ILE A 176 -0.58 -1.95 5.23
C ILE A 176 0.39 -3.06 4.76
N GLY A 177 0.03 -4.31 5.05
CA GLY A 177 0.70 -5.49 4.49
C GLY A 177 -0.05 -6.03 3.28
N VAL A 178 0.50 -5.88 2.08
CA VAL A 178 0.00 -6.57 0.89
C VAL A 178 0.73 -7.89 0.76
N ASP A 179 0.02 -8.97 1.00
CA ASP A 179 0.48 -10.35 0.99
C ASP A 179 1.86 -10.54 1.65
N PRO A 180 2.07 -10.05 2.90
CA PRO A 180 3.39 -10.00 3.52
C PRO A 180 3.96 -11.41 3.77
N VAL A 181 5.29 -11.55 3.69
CA VAL A 181 5.99 -12.83 3.84
C VAL A 181 7.22 -12.70 4.72
N ASP A 182 7.29 -13.45 5.82
CA ASP A 182 8.37 -13.36 6.82
C ASP A 182 9.55 -14.31 6.53
N GLY A 183 9.44 -15.18 5.53
CA GLY A 183 10.53 -16.03 5.08
C GLY A 183 10.06 -17.23 4.26
N MET A 184 10.76 -18.36 4.41
CA MET A 184 10.54 -19.54 3.55
C MET A 184 9.60 -20.58 4.17
N ASP A 185 9.54 -20.63 5.51
CA ASP A 185 8.72 -21.56 6.28
C ASP A 185 8.74 -21.13 7.75
N LYS A 186 7.83 -21.69 8.57
CA LYS A 186 7.86 -21.49 10.02
C LYS A 186 9.18 -22.00 10.61
N GLY A 187 9.86 -21.15 11.38
CA GLY A 187 11.21 -21.43 11.88
C GLY A 187 12.34 -21.27 10.84
N LYS A 188 12.02 -20.84 9.61
CA LYS A 188 12.96 -20.47 8.54
C LYS A 188 12.66 -19.06 8.02
N GLN A 189 12.34 -18.16 8.96
CA GLN A 189 12.12 -16.76 8.67
C GLN A 189 13.42 -16.10 8.20
N THR A 190 13.32 -15.15 7.29
CA THR A 190 14.49 -14.36 6.87
C THR A 190 14.87 -13.35 7.95
N PRO A 191 16.15 -12.98 8.09
CA PRO A 191 16.54 -11.97 9.08
C PRO A 191 16.09 -10.54 8.72
N PRO A 192 15.76 -9.70 9.73
CA PRO A 192 15.32 -10.11 11.06
C PRO A 192 13.93 -10.76 10.99
N PRO A 193 13.63 -11.78 11.83
CA PRO A 193 12.28 -12.34 11.93
C PRO A 193 11.31 -11.30 12.49
N VAL A 194 10.13 -11.21 11.89
CA VAL A 194 9.07 -10.29 12.32
C VAL A 194 8.02 -11.02 13.14
N LEU A 195 7.56 -12.18 12.66
CA LEU A 195 6.56 -13.00 13.35
C LEU A 195 7.14 -13.60 14.63
N THR A 196 6.38 -13.50 15.71
CA THR A 196 6.67 -14.06 17.03
C THR A 196 5.90 -15.34 17.31
N TYR A 197 4.86 -15.61 16.51
CA TYR A 197 3.86 -16.67 16.68
C TYR A 197 3.02 -16.57 17.95
N VAL A 198 2.96 -15.38 18.55
CA VAL A 198 2.07 -15.06 19.67
C VAL A 198 0.95 -14.16 19.15
N PRO A 199 -0.34 -14.58 19.24
CA PRO A 199 -1.45 -13.73 18.80
C PRO A 199 -1.43 -12.35 19.49
N HIS A 200 -1.75 -11.30 18.73
CA HIS A 200 -1.79 -9.91 19.22
C HIS A 200 -0.46 -9.39 19.81
N SER A 201 0.68 -9.94 19.41
CA SER A 201 2.02 -9.55 19.86
C SER A 201 2.53 -8.23 19.28
N PHE A 202 2.00 -7.80 18.13
CA PHE A 202 2.45 -6.58 17.47
C PHE A 202 1.88 -5.37 18.21
N ASP A 203 2.73 -4.79 19.05
CA ASP A 203 2.48 -3.52 19.73
C ASP A 203 2.74 -2.37 18.76
N LEU A 204 1.67 -1.93 18.10
CA LEU A 204 1.65 -0.94 17.05
C LEU A 204 0.68 0.18 17.46
N ASP A 205 1.13 1.43 17.40
CA ASP A 205 0.32 2.60 17.80
C ASP A 205 -0.55 3.15 16.66
N MET A 206 -0.77 2.35 15.60
CA MET A 206 -1.50 2.71 14.40
C MET A 206 -2.42 1.58 13.91
N ALA A 207 -3.40 1.93 13.07
CA ALA A 207 -4.28 0.95 12.45
C ALA A 207 -3.55 0.09 11.41
N VAL A 208 -3.91 -1.19 11.33
CA VAL A 208 -3.28 -2.15 10.40
C VAL A 208 -4.28 -2.73 9.41
N MET A 209 -3.93 -2.78 8.13
CA MET A 209 -4.63 -3.60 7.15
C MET A 209 -3.70 -4.67 6.60
N VAL A 210 -4.19 -5.91 6.54
CA VAL A 210 -3.52 -7.00 5.84
C VAL A 210 -4.38 -7.45 4.66
N ILE A 211 -3.78 -7.60 3.48
CA ILE A 211 -4.44 -8.09 2.28
C ILE A 211 -3.74 -9.38 1.88
N GLY A 212 -4.41 -10.51 1.83
CA GLY A 212 -3.84 -11.78 1.38
C GLY A 212 -4.21 -12.13 -0.06
N SER A 213 -3.42 -13.00 -0.68
CA SER A 213 -3.77 -13.68 -1.93
C SER A 213 -4.11 -15.16 -1.66
N GLY A 214 -5.26 -15.63 -2.16
CA GLY A 214 -5.73 -17.00 -1.90
C GLY A 214 -4.89 -18.09 -2.58
N LEU A 215 -4.14 -17.74 -3.64
CA LEU A 215 -3.22 -18.65 -4.32
C LEU A 215 -1.77 -18.52 -3.84
N GLY A 216 -1.45 -17.60 -2.91
CA GLY A 216 -0.07 -17.37 -2.45
C GLY A 216 0.58 -18.59 -1.79
N GLU A 217 -0.22 -19.40 -1.09
CA GLU A 217 0.18 -20.66 -0.45
C GLU A 217 0.30 -21.85 -1.43
N VAL A 218 -0.18 -21.68 -2.67
CA VAL A 218 -0.22 -22.76 -3.66
C VAL A 218 1.10 -22.81 -4.42
N LYS A 219 1.72 -24.00 -4.46
CA LYS A 219 2.89 -24.27 -5.30
C LYS A 219 2.54 -24.04 -6.77
N ARG A 220 3.41 -23.36 -7.52
CA ARG A 220 3.22 -23.22 -8.96
C ARG A 220 3.41 -24.55 -9.68
N ASN A 221 4.46 -25.29 -9.32
CA ASN A 221 4.81 -26.62 -9.80
C ASN A 221 5.86 -27.25 -8.84
N PRO A 222 6.35 -28.49 -9.05
CA PRO A 222 7.31 -29.12 -8.15
C PRO A 222 8.64 -28.37 -7.94
N LEU A 223 9.07 -27.53 -8.89
CA LEU A 223 10.32 -26.77 -8.83
C LEU A 223 10.15 -25.39 -8.17
N PHE A 224 8.93 -24.85 -8.16
CA PHE A 224 8.64 -23.53 -7.60
C PHE A 224 7.71 -23.65 -6.39
N PRO A 225 8.25 -23.45 -5.16
CA PRO A 225 7.48 -23.52 -3.92
C PRO A 225 6.43 -22.40 -3.84
N PRO A 226 5.57 -22.40 -2.81
CA PRO A 226 4.64 -21.29 -2.59
C PRO A 226 5.42 -19.98 -2.39
N CYS A 227 4.85 -18.88 -2.86
CA CYS A 227 5.47 -17.57 -2.70
C CYS A 227 5.11 -16.90 -1.36
N ALA A 228 3.95 -17.26 -0.80
CA ALA A 228 3.51 -16.86 0.54
C ALA A 228 3.16 -18.12 1.36
N PRO A 229 4.16 -18.92 1.76
CA PRO A 229 3.92 -20.20 2.42
C PRO A 229 3.25 -20.01 3.80
N LYS A 230 2.37 -20.95 4.14
CA LYS A 230 1.67 -20.99 5.43
C LYS A 230 2.66 -20.96 6.61
N GLY A 231 2.33 -20.22 7.66
CA GLY A 231 3.17 -20.09 8.85
C GLY A 231 4.20 -18.96 8.77
N VAL A 232 4.26 -18.24 7.64
CA VAL A 232 5.04 -17.01 7.49
C VAL A 232 4.33 -15.98 6.58
N ASN A 233 3.01 -16.06 6.43
CA ASN A 233 2.28 -15.28 5.43
C ASN A 233 1.28 -14.28 6.05
N HIS A 234 0.46 -13.67 5.19
CA HIS A 234 -0.57 -12.70 5.54
C HIS A 234 -1.49 -13.12 6.70
N GLU A 235 -1.83 -14.41 6.84
CA GLU A 235 -2.67 -14.89 7.94
C GLU A 235 -1.92 -14.76 9.27
N ASP A 236 -0.65 -15.15 9.31
CA ASP A 236 0.20 -15.05 10.49
C ASP A 236 0.44 -13.57 10.87
N PHE A 237 0.70 -12.70 9.89
CA PHE A 237 0.85 -11.26 10.15
C PHE A 237 -0.42 -10.66 10.77
N PHE A 238 -1.61 -10.98 10.24
CA PHE A 238 -2.86 -10.48 10.80
C PHE A 238 -3.14 -11.03 12.21
N ASN A 239 -2.85 -12.32 12.46
CA ASN A 239 -3.07 -12.95 13.76
C ASN A 239 -2.24 -12.28 14.88
N GLU A 240 -1.08 -11.72 14.54
CA GLU A 240 -0.22 -11.00 15.48
C GLU A 240 -0.61 -9.52 15.66
N CYS A 241 -1.46 -8.97 14.79
CA CYS A 241 -1.92 -7.58 14.90
C CYS A 241 -2.88 -7.38 16.09
N GLN A 242 -2.66 -6.28 16.82
CA GLN A 242 -3.65 -5.73 17.75
C GLN A 242 -4.71 -4.92 17.01
N LYS A 243 -5.79 -4.57 17.72
CA LYS A 243 -6.82 -3.67 17.20
C LYS A 243 -6.34 -2.20 17.19
N PRO A 244 -6.79 -1.37 16.23
CA PRO A 244 -7.70 -1.70 15.15
C PRO A 244 -6.97 -2.37 13.97
N ALA A 245 -7.48 -3.49 13.49
CA ALA A 245 -6.93 -4.19 12.33
C ALA A 245 -8.02 -4.77 11.42
N CYS A 246 -7.80 -4.76 10.11
CA CYS A 246 -8.66 -5.46 9.16
C CYS A 246 -7.88 -6.38 8.22
N TYR A 247 -8.56 -7.39 7.70
CA TYR A 247 -7.97 -8.44 6.89
C TYR A 247 -8.91 -8.92 5.80
N PHE A 248 -8.39 -8.87 4.58
CA PHE A 248 -9.09 -9.31 3.38
C PHE A 248 -8.27 -10.36 2.65
N VAL A 249 -8.93 -11.34 2.01
CA VAL A 249 -8.23 -12.25 1.10
C VAL A 249 -9.00 -12.45 -0.19
N ALA A 250 -8.32 -12.19 -1.31
CA ALA A 250 -8.84 -12.43 -2.65
C ALA A 250 -8.63 -13.89 -3.07
N LYS A 251 -9.72 -14.63 -3.23
CA LYS A 251 -9.72 -16.11 -3.31
C LYS A 251 -8.90 -16.68 -4.47
N GLU A 252 -9.13 -16.18 -5.68
CA GLU A 252 -8.55 -16.74 -6.92
C GLU A 252 -7.40 -15.89 -7.47
N CYS A 253 -6.76 -15.11 -6.61
CA CYS A 253 -5.66 -14.22 -6.95
C CYS A 253 -4.35 -14.74 -6.37
N GLY A 254 -3.26 -14.55 -7.11
CA GLY A 254 -1.91 -14.94 -6.73
C GLY A 254 -1.07 -13.82 -6.15
N HIS A 255 0.06 -14.23 -5.59
CA HIS A 255 1.02 -13.38 -4.89
C HIS A 255 1.59 -12.24 -5.75
N LEU A 256 1.50 -12.30 -7.07
CA LEU A 256 2.05 -11.29 -7.98
C LEU A 256 0.97 -10.58 -8.81
N ASP A 257 -0.30 -10.80 -8.49
CA ASP A 257 -1.40 -10.31 -9.31
C ASP A 257 -1.74 -8.83 -9.06
N MET A 258 -1.22 -8.21 -8.01
CA MET A 258 -1.33 -6.76 -7.80
C MET A 258 -0.35 -5.91 -8.63
N LEU A 259 0.57 -6.55 -9.36
CA LEU A 259 1.53 -5.86 -10.22
C LEU A 259 0.87 -5.32 -11.49
N ASP A 260 1.63 -4.52 -12.23
CA ASP A 260 1.23 -4.04 -13.55
C ASP A 260 0.96 -5.20 -14.51
N ASP A 261 0.02 -5.01 -15.43
CA ASP A 261 -0.36 -6.04 -16.42
C ASP A 261 0.83 -6.46 -17.29
N GLU A 262 1.75 -5.52 -17.55
CA GLU A 262 3.01 -5.74 -18.25
C GLU A 262 4.20 -5.30 -17.40
N THR A 263 5.00 -6.26 -16.94
CA THR A 263 6.27 -5.98 -16.24
C THR A 263 7.46 -6.24 -17.18
N LYS A 264 8.32 -5.24 -17.35
CA LYS A 264 9.42 -5.26 -18.34
C LYS A 264 10.68 -6.00 -17.86
N GLY A 265 11.49 -6.44 -18.83
CA GLY A 265 12.79 -7.07 -18.60
C GLY A 265 12.70 -8.52 -18.07
N ILE A 266 13.86 -9.12 -17.82
CA ILE A 266 13.95 -10.53 -17.35
C ILE A 266 13.23 -10.70 -16.01
N ARG A 267 13.43 -9.74 -15.09
CA ARG A 267 12.73 -9.71 -13.79
C ARG A 267 11.23 -9.66 -13.99
N GLY A 268 10.74 -8.76 -14.85
CA GLY A 268 9.33 -8.67 -15.16
C GLY A 268 8.76 -9.97 -15.70
N LYS A 269 9.41 -10.58 -16.71
CA LYS A 269 8.98 -11.87 -17.25
C LYS A 269 8.91 -12.98 -16.20
N SER A 270 9.84 -13.01 -15.24
CA SER A 270 9.82 -14.03 -14.16
C SER A 270 8.57 -13.95 -13.28
N THR A 271 7.96 -12.77 -13.13
CA THR A 271 6.76 -12.59 -12.28
C THR A 271 5.53 -13.36 -12.78
N TYR A 272 5.49 -13.82 -14.03
CA TYR A 272 4.40 -14.65 -14.55
C TYR A 272 4.61 -16.15 -14.31
N CYS A 273 5.83 -16.54 -13.91
CA CYS A 273 6.26 -17.94 -13.94
C CYS A 273 6.63 -18.51 -12.57
N VAL A 274 6.99 -17.68 -11.59
CA VAL A 274 7.53 -18.13 -10.30
C VAL A 274 6.45 -18.46 -9.26
N CYS A 275 5.34 -17.72 -9.24
CA CYS A 275 4.24 -17.93 -8.32
C CYS A 275 3.03 -18.56 -9.03
N LYS A 276 2.14 -19.20 -8.26
CA LYS A 276 0.80 -19.49 -8.74
C LYS A 276 0.05 -18.17 -8.88
N ASN A 277 -0.37 -17.87 -10.10
CA ASN A 277 -1.12 -16.67 -10.44
C ASN A 277 -2.58 -17.02 -10.74
N GLY A 278 -3.45 -16.04 -10.57
CA GLY A 278 -4.83 -16.06 -11.03
C GLY A 278 -4.92 -15.91 -12.55
N LYS A 279 -6.14 -15.66 -13.04
CA LYS A 279 -6.41 -15.53 -14.49
C LYS A 279 -5.82 -14.25 -15.09
N SER A 280 -5.86 -13.15 -14.34
CA SER A 280 -5.37 -11.83 -14.74
C SER A 280 -4.98 -11.02 -13.51
N ARG A 281 -4.14 -10.00 -13.71
CA ARG A 281 -3.64 -9.12 -12.65
C ARG A 281 -4.64 -8.02 -12.27
N GLU A 282 -5.23 -7.39 -13.28
CA GLU A 282 -6.12 -6.24 -13.11
C GLU A 282 -7.14 -6.37 -11.97
N PRO A 283 -7.90 -7.49 -11.81
CA PRO A 283 -8.86 -7.62 -10.72
C PRO A 283 -8.23 -7.50 -9.33
N MET A 284 -7.14 -8.22 -9.08
CA MET A 284 -6.41 -8.15 -7.81
C MET A 284 -5.83 -6.75 -7.59
N ARG A 285 -5.26 -6.15 -8.63
CA ARG A 285 -4.68 -4.80 -8.54
C ARG A 285 -5.74 -3.74 -8.23
N LYS A 286 -6.89 -3.77 -8.91
CA LYS A 286 -8.04 -2.88 -8.63
C LYS A 286 -8.55 -3.07 -7.21
N PHE A 287 -8.69 -4.33 -6.79
CA PHE A 287 -9.10 -4.66 -5.42
C PHE A 287 -8.14 -4.07 -4.39
N VAL A 288 -6.82 -4.34 -4.51
CA VAL A 288 -5.79 -3.79 -3.62
C VAL A 288 -5.83 -2.26 -3.62
N GLY A 289 -5.88 -1.62 -4.79
CA GLY A 289 -5.99 -0.17 -4.90
C GLY A 289 -7.19 0.39 -4.14
N GLY A 290 -8.37 -0.19 -4.33
CA GLY A 290 -9.59 0.27 -3.68
C GLY A 290 -9.64 0.06 -2.18
N VAL A 291 -9.24 -1.11 -1.66
CA VAL A 291 -9.21 -1.31 -0.20
C VAL A 291 -8.12 -0.46 0.47
N VAL A 292 -6.99 -0.21 -0.20
CA VAL A 292 -5.96 0.73 0.28
C VAL A 292 -6.53 2.14 0.35
N VAL A 293 -7.20 2.62 -0.69
CA VAL A 293 -7.85 3.94 -0.68
C VAL A 293 -8.89 4.04 0.44
N ALA A 294 -9.79 3.07 0.55
CA ALA A 294 -10.82 3.05 1.59
C ALA A 294 -10.22 3.05 3.01
N PHE A 295 -9.13 2.29 3.23
CA PHE A 295 -8.44 2.25 4.50
C PHE A 295 -7.71 3.56 4.83
N LEU A 296 -7.04 4.17 3.84
CA LEU A 296 -6.36 5.45 4.03
C LEU A 296 -7.37 6.59 4.28
N GLN A 297 -8.50 6.62 3.57
CA GLN A 297 -9.59 7.58 3.84
C GLN A 297 -10.10 7.44 5.28
N ALA A 298 -10.29 6.21 5.76
CA ALA A 298 -10.77 5.96 7.12
C ALA A 298 -9.80 6.47 8.18
N TYR A 299 -8.51 6.13 8.09
CA TYR A 299 -7.55 6.36 9.16
C TYR A 299 -6.70 7.64 9.01
N LEU A 300 -6.62 8.22 7.81
CA LEU A 300 -5.91 9.49 7.58
C LEU A 300 -6.86 10.68 7.40
N GLU A 301 -8.08 10.44 6.92
CA GLU A 301 -9.05 11.51 6.61
C GLU A 301 -10.31 11.46 7.47
N GLY A 302 -10.54 10.37 8.20
CA GLY A 302 -11.70 10.20 9.08
C GLY A 302 -12.97 9.78 8.36
N ASP A 303 -12.89 9.38 7.08
CA ASP A 303 -14.04 8.87 6.31
C ASP A 303 -13.97 7.35 6.19
N SER A 304 -14.68 6.65 7.08
CA SER A 304 -14.74 5.20 7.10
C SER A 304 -15.81 4.60 6.17
N SER A 305 -16.55 5.42 5.41
CA SER A 305 -17.77 4.98 4.72
C SER A 305 -17.52 3.82 3.76
N HIS A 306 -16.50 3.93 2.90
CA HIS A 306 -16.14 2.87 1.95
C HIS A 306 -15.63 1.60 2.66
N LEU A 307 -14.77 1.76 3.68
CA LEU A 307 -14.20 0.61 4.39
C LEU A 307 -15.29 -0.20 5.11
N MET A 308 -16.28 0.49 5.68
CA MET A 308 -17.42 -0.14 6.37
C MET A 308 -18.40 -0.77 5.37
N ALA A 309 -18.63 -0.16 4.21
CA ALA A 309 -19.42 -0.77 3.15
C ALA A 309 -18.81 -2.09 2.64
N ILE A 310 -17.48 -2.14 2.48
CA ILE A 310 -16.75 -3.37 2.11
C ILE A 310 -16.87 -4.43 3.22
N ARG A 311 -16.73 -4.03 4.49
CA ARG A 311 -16.91 -4.93 5.65
C ARG A 311 -18.30 -5.56 5.67
N ASP A 312 -19.32 -4.74 5.47
CA ASP A 312 -20.72 -5.13 5.63
C ASP A 312 -21.27 -5.85 4.38
N GLY A 313 -20.43 -6.06 3.35
CA GLY A 313 -20.81 -6.73 2.11
C GLY A 313 -21.81 -5.92 1.29
N LEU A 314 -21.86 -4.60 1.47
CA LEU A 314 -22.78 -3.71 0.77
C LEU A 314 -22.25 -3.28 -0.62
N ASP A 315 -21.04 -3.72 -0.99
CA ASP A 315 -20.46 -3.48 -2.31
C ASP A 315 -20.62 -4.71 -3.21
N GLU A 316 -21.63 -4.69 -4.07
CA GLU A 316 -21.94 -5.77 -5.01
C GLU A 316 -20.94 -5.88 -6.18
N THR A 317 -19.93 -5.00 -6.27
CA THR A 317 -19.05 -4.89 -7.45
C THR A 317 -17.56 -5.06 -7.16
N LEU A 318 -17.23 -5.73 -6.05
CA LEU A 318 -15.84 -6.07 -5.74
C LEU A 318 -15.13 -6.68 -6.96
N PRO A 319 -13.92 -6.19 -7.33
CA PRO A 319 -13.21 -6.72 -8.49
C PRO A 319 -12.84 -8.21 -8.36
N VAL A 320 -12.87 -8.75 -7.14
CA VAL A 320 -12.48 -10.13 -6.82
C VAL A 320 -13.50 -10.78 -5.88
N GLU A 321 -13.59 -12.11 -5.94
CA GLU A 321 -14.28 -12.88 -4.91
C GLU A 321 -13.42 -12.91 -3.63
N LEU A 322 -14.00 -12.51 -2.50
CA LEU A 322 -13.32 -12.57 -1.20
C LEU A 322 -13.58 -13.91 -0.52
N GLN A 323 -12.52 -14.56 -0.06
CA GLN A 323 -12.63 -15.74 0.80
C GLN A 323 -12.71 -15.37 2.28
N ILE A 324 -12.11 -14.25 2.69
CA ILE A 324 -12.03 -13.78 4.08
C ILE A 324 -12.23 -12.27 4.12
N VAL A 325 -13.05 -11.83 5.07
CA VAL A 325 -13.17 -10.44 5.55
C VAL A 325 -13.21 -10.50 7.08
N LYS A 326 -12.24 -9.88 7.76
CA LYS A 326 -12.16 -9.83 9.23
C LYS A 326 -11.81 -8.43 9.70
N PHE A 327 -12.41 -8.01 10.81
CA PHE A 327 -12.14 -6.73 11.47
C PHE A 327 -11.99 -6.98 12.97
N ASN A 328 -10.86 -6.56 13.52
CA ASN A 328 -10.60 -6.46 14.95
C ASN A 328 -10.71 -4.97 15.30
N LEU A 329 -11.86 -4.54 15.81
CA LEU A 329 -12.13 -3.14 16.18
C LEU A 329 -11.85 -2.86 17.67
#